data_AF-A0A3D4ZW98-F1
#
_entry.id   AF-A0A3D4ZW98-F1
#
_cell.length_a   1.000
_cell.length_b   1.000
_cell.length_c   1.000
_cell.angle_alpha   90.00
_cell.angle_beta   90.00
_cell.angle_gamma   90.00
#
_symmetry.space_group_name_H-M   'P 1'
#
loop_
_entity.id
_entity.type
_entity.pdbx_description
1 polymer ?
#
loop_
_entity_poly.entity_id
_entity_poly.type
_entity_poly.pdbx_seq_one_letter_code
_entity_poly.pdbx_strand_id
1 'polypeptide(L)'
;MRGVNRYYTENPEAPPMYGWWDSCPGRADARERWLHHFDLYRPMVAEGSRAWLEIGENSLFEGTLPVGVTVSAFVNDETYLVAANYSEVPVTLKSTWQWEDRESRWTGSALELAPGTLRYLRRA
;
A
#
# COMPACT_ATOMS: atom_id res chain seq x y z
N MET A 1 25.65 -5.58 -12.22
CA MET A 1 26.72 -6.16 -11.36
C MET A 1 27.72 -5.16 -10.79
N ARG A 2 28.20 -4.13 -11.51
CA ARG A 2 29.18 -3.15 -10.96
C ARG A 2 28.68 -2.36 -9.72
N GLY A 3 27.39 -2.00 -9.67
CA GLY A 3 26.81 -1.28 -8.52
C GLY A 3 26.75 -2.11 -7.23
N VAL A 4 26.38 -3.38 -7.36
CA VAL A 4 26.32 -4.35 -6.25
C VAL A 4 27.72 -4.65 -5.69
N ASN A 5 28.71 -4.84 -6.57
CA ASN A 5 30.09 -5.09 -6.14
C ASN A 5 30.68 -3.88 -5.40
N ARG A 6 30.44 -2.66 -5.91
CA ARG A 6 30.82 -1.42 -5.21
C ARG A 6 30.14 -1.30 -3.84
N TYR A 7 28.84 -1.60 -3.75
CA TYR A 7 28.11 -1.56 -2.49
C TYR A 7 28.70 -2.51 -1.43
N TYR A 8 29.06 -3.75 -1.79
CA TYR A 8 29.72 -4.67 -0.85
C TYR A 8 31.17 -4.29 -0.54
N THR A 9 31.86 -3.64 -1.47
CA THR A 9 33.21 -3.11 -1.20
C THR A 9 33.14 -1.97 -0.18
N GLU A 10 32.13 -1.11 -0.28
CA GLU A 10 31.91 0.02 0.63
C GLU A 10 31.22 -0.41 1.94
N ASN A 11 30.50 -1.55 1.94
CA ASN A 11 29.73 -2.05 3.08
C ASN A 11 29.99 -3.56 3.30
N PRO A 12 31.13 -3.94 3.91
CA PRO A 12 31.52 -5.35 4.06
C PRO A 12 30.56 -6.20 4.90
N GLU A 13 29.89 -5.57 5.87
CA GLU A 13 28.91 -6.21 6.76
C GLU A 13 27.48 -6.23 6.19
N ALA A 14 27.29 -5.74 4.96
CA ALA A 14 25.96 -5.69 4.37
C ALA A 14 25.41 -7.10 4.14
N PRO A 15 24.10 -7.33 4.39
CA PRO A 15 23.50 -8.64 4.19
C PRO A 15 23.60 -9.07 2.71
N PRO A 16 23.80 -10.36 2.46
CA PRO A 16 23.82 -10.93 1.11
C PRO A 16 22.50 -10.67 0.36
N MET A 17 22.61 -10.22 -0.90
CA MET A 17 21.54 -10.02 -1.85
C MET A 17 21.35 -11.32 -2.62
N TYR A 18 20.16 -11.91 -2.55
CA TYR A 18 19.94 -13.28 -3.02
C TYR A 18 19.29 -13.36 -4.41
N GLY A 19 18.84 -12.25 -5.02
CA GLY A 19 18.31 -12.30 -6.39
C GLY A 19 17.84 -10.98 -7.01
N TRP A 20 17.32 -11.05 -8.23
CA TRP A 20 16.76 -9.92 -9.01
C TRP A 20 15.58 -9.24 -8.29
N TRP A 21 14.89 -9.97 -7.41
CA TRP A 21 13.74 -9.50 -6.66
C TRP A 21 14.10 -8.74 -5.38
N ASP A 22 15.38 -8.72 -4.99
CA ASP A 22 15.87 -7.85 -3.92
C ASP A 22 16.06 -6.42 -4.45
N SER A 23 15.86 -5.45 -3.56
CA SER A 23 16.29 -4.07 -3.82
C SER A 23 17.78 -4.05 -4.20
N CYS A 24 18.18 -3.13 -5.07
CA CYS A 24 19.58 -2.93 -5.44
C CYS A 24 20.03 -1.52 -5.03
N PRO A 25 20.75 -1.35 -3.90
CA PRO A 25 21.27 -2.38 -3.00
C PRO A 25 20.22 -3.04 -2.09
N GLY A 26 20.56 -4.22 -1.56
CA GLY A 26 19.70 -5.06 -0.75
C GLY A 26 19.24 -4.34 0.51
N ARG A 27 17.96 -4.50 0.85
CA ARG A 27 17.37 -3.92 2.06
C ARG A 27 17.08 -5.06 3.02
N ALA A 28 17.76 -5.07 4.17
CA ALA A 28 17.64 -6.13 5.17
C ALA A 28 16.19 -6.38 5.61
N ASP A 29 15.38 -5.33 5.64
CA ASP A 29 13.98 -5.32 6.06
C ASP A 29 12.99 -5.43 4.89
N ALA A 30 13.45 -5.62 3.64
CA ALA A 30 12.55 -5.74 2.48
C ALA A 30 11.61 -6.95 2.62
N ARG A 31 12.14 -8.08 3.08
CA ARG A 31 11.33 -9.30 3.30
C ARG A 31 10.26 -9.07 4.35
N GLU A 32 10.62 -8.47 5.48
CA GLU A 32 9.67 -8.20 6.57
C GLU A 32 8.58 -7.23 6.12
N ARG A 33 8.95 -6.16 5.42
CA ARG A 33 7.99 -5.21 4.83
C ARG A 33 7.07 -5.85 3.80
N TRP A 34 7.61 -6.73 2.96
CA TRP A 34 6.81 -7.46 1.99
C TRP A 34 5.81 -8.39 2.68
N LEU A 35 6.25 -9.15 3.68
CA LEU A 35 5.38 -10.04 4.46
C LEU A 35 4.29 -9.26 5.21
N HIS A 36 4.64 -8.12 5.80
CA HIS A 36 3.70 -7.22 6.47
C HIS A 36 2.56 -6.79 5.53
N HIS A 37 2.90 -6.28 4.33
CA HIS A 37 1.89 -5.93 3.35
C HIS A 37 1.13 -7.15 2.82
N PHE A 38 1.80 -8.29 2.62
CA PHE A 38 1.16 -9.52 2.22
C PHE A 38 0.08 -9.97 3.21
N ASP A 39 0.36 -9.92 4.51
CA ASP A 39 -0.61 -10.27 5.56
C ASP A 39 -1.81 -9.31 5.58
N LEU A 40 -1.60 -8.03 5.25
CA LEU A 40 -2.68 -7.06 5.11
C LEU A 40 -3.52 -7.33 3.85
N TYR A 41 -2.93 -7.66 2.71
CA TYR A 41 -3.68 -7.96 1.48
C TYR A 41 -4.36 -9.33 1.51
N ARG A 42 -3.78 -10.33 2.17
CA ARG A 42 -4.22 -11.72 2.13
C ARG A 42 -5.74 -11.92 2.39
N PRO A 43 -6.37 -11.34 3.42
CA PRO A 43 -7.80 -11.54 3.65
C PRO A 43 -8.70 -10.75 2.69
N MET A 44 -8.15 -9.82 1.91
CA MET A 44 -8.92 -9.02 0.95
C MET A 44 -9.25 -9.79 -0.33
N VAL A 45 -8.62 -10.95 -0.53
CA VAL A 45 -8.74 -11.75 -1.75
C VAL A 45 -9.11 -13.19 -1.38
N ALA A 46 -10.24 -13.63 -1.90
CA ALA A 46 -10.73 -15.00 -1.82
C ALA A 46 -11.20 -15.44 -3.22
N GLU A 47 -11.56 -16.72 -3.36
CA GLU A 47 -12.20 -17.19 -4.58
C GLU A 47 -13.47 -16.38 -4.87
N GLY A 48 -13.62 -15.91 -6.11
CA GLY A 48 -14.75 -15.07 -6.51
C GLY A 48 -14.64 -13.58 -6.12
N SER A 49 -13.55 -13.16 -5.45
CA SER A 49 -13.30 -11.74 -5.18
C SER A 49 -13.30 -10.90 -6.45
N ARG A 50 -13.93 -9.73 -6.39
CA ARG A 50 -13.84 -8.71 -7.43
C ARG A 50 -12.85 -7.63 -6.99
N ALA A 51 -11.93 -7.29 -7.87
CA ALA A 51 -10.97 -6.22 -7.65
C ALA A 51 -11.15 -5.12 -8.70
N TRP A 52 -11.22 -3.88 -8.25
CA TRP A 52 -11.13 -2.69 -9.08
C TRP A 52 -9.83 -1.99 -8.71
N LEU A 53 -8.92 -1.89 -9.68
CA LEU A 53 -7.60 -1.31 -9.49
C LEU A 53 -7.56 0.08 -10.12
N GLU A 54 -6.79 0.98 -9.51
CA GLU A 54 -6.61 2.36 -9.99
C GLU A 54 -7.92 3.06 -10.35
N ILE A 55 -8.87 3.01 -9.41
CA ILE A 55 -10.20 3.60 -9.57
C ILE A 55 -10.04 5.10 -9.86
N GLY A 56 -10.45 5.56 -11.05
CA GLY A 56 -10.44 6.98 -11.42
C GLY A 56 -11.76 7.66 -11.06
N GLU A 57 -12.78 7.47 -11.90
CA GLU A 57 -14.15 7.87 -11.60
C GLU A 57 -14.71 7.01 -10.47
N ASN A 58 -15.25 7.67 -9.43
CA ASN A 58 -15.61 6.99 -8.21
C ASN A 58 -16.85 7.62 -7.57
N SER A 59 -17.59 6.80 -6.82
CA SER A 59 -18.66 7.21 -5.91
C SER A 59 -18.30 6.96 -4.43
N LEU A 60 -17.06 6.53 -4.18
CA LEU A 60 -16.56 6.17 -2.86
C LEU A 60 -16.04 7.39 -2.10
N PHE A 61 -15.67 8.45 -2.82
CA PHE A 61 -15.16 9.71 -2.28
C PHE A 61 -15.91 10.90 -2.85
N GLU A 62 -15.88 12.00 -2.13
CA GLU A 62 -16.39 13.28 -2.58
C GLU A 62 -15.41 13.88 -3.60
N GLY A 63 -15.84 13.91 -4.87
CA GLY A 63 -15.09 14.51 -5.97
C GLY A 63 -14.11 13.55 -6.65
N THR A 64 -13.24 14.11 -7.49
CA THR A 64 -12.20 13.37 -8.19
C THR A 64 -11.03 13.09 -7.26
N LEU A 65 -10.39 11.93 -7.45
CA LEU A 65 -9.18 11.62 -6.69
C LEU A 65 -8.05 12.58 -7.10
N PRO A 66 -7.29 13.13 -6.12
CA PRO A 66 -6.14 13.96 -6.41
C PRO A 66 -5.07 13.23 -7.21
N VAL A 67 -4.32 13.96 -8.04
CA VAL A 67 -3.18 13.40 -8.79
C VAL A 67 -2.15 12.82 -7.82
N GLY A 68 -1.65 11.62 -8.14
CA GLY A 68 -0.71 10.90 -7.30
C GLY A 68 -1.38 10.08 -6.19
N VAL A 69 -2.71 10.08 -6.08
CA VAL A 69 -3.45 9.15 -5.22
C VAL A 69 -4.00 8.01 -6.06
N THR A 70 -3.74 6.78 -5.61
CA THR A 70 -4.27 5.57 -6.22
C THR A 70 -5.14 4.85 -5.22
N VAL A 71 -6.34 4.46 -5.67
CA VAL A 71 -7.27 3.66 -4.86
C VAL A 71 -7.61 2.36 -5.56
N SER A 72 -7.62 1.28 -4.80
CA SER A 72 -8.09 -0.04 -5.25
C SER A 72 -9.14 -0.58 -4.28
N ALA A 73 -10.21 -1.19 -4.79
CA ALA A 73 -11.26 -1.80 -3.99
C ALA A 73 -11.30 -3.31 -4.23
N PHE A 74 -11.55 -4.07 -3.17
CA PHE A 74 -11.66 -5.52 -3.19
C PHE A 74 -12.95 -5.92 -2.48
N VAL A 75 -13.80 -6.70 -3.14
CA VAL A 75 -15.09 -7.12 -2.60
C VAL A 75 -15.19 -8.63 -2.65
N ASN A 76 -15.44 -9.22 -1.48
CA ASN A 76 -15.83 -10.62 -1.25
C ASN A 76 -17.05 -10.62 -0.30
N ASP A 77 -17.05 -11.43 0.76
CA ASP A 77 -18.02 -11.34 1.85
C ASP A 77 -17.94 -10.00 2.60
N GLU A 78 -16.75 -9.38 2.59
CA GLU A 78 -16.48 -8.05 3.08
C GLU A 78 -16.09 -7.09 1.95
N THR A 79 -16.10 -5.78 2.26
CA THR A 79 -15.64 -4.74 1.34
C THR A 79 -14.37 -4.11 1.90
N TYR A 80 -13.32 -4.13 1.09
CA TYR A 80 -12.02 -3.56 1.43
C TYR A 80 -11.60 -2.50 0.43
N LEU A 81 -10.75 -1.59 0.88
CA LEU A 81 -10.18 -0.53 0.08
C LEU A 81 -8.72 -0.30 0.46
N VAL A 82 -7.86 -0.10 -0.52
CA VAL A 82 -6.49 0.37 -0.30
C VAL A 82 -6.32 1.71 -0.97
N ALA A 83 -5.86 2.69 -0.21
CA ALA A 83 -5.50 4.01 -0.73
C ALA A 83 -4.01 4.25 -0.54
N ALA A 84 -3.33 4.62 -1.61
CA ALA A 84 -1.91 4.95 -1.63
C ALA A 84 -1.73 6.40 -2.07
N ASN A 85 -0.87 7.14 -1.35
CA ASN A 85 -0.47 8.48 -1.73
C ASN A 85 0.97 8.46 -2.24
N TYR A 86 1.14 8.51 -3.56
CA TYR A 86 2.43 8.60 -4.25
C TYR A 86 2.86 10.05 -4.52
N SER A 87 2.09 11.03 -4.09
CA SER A 87 2.51 12.44 -4.14
C SER A 87 3.45 12.79 -2.99
N GLU A 88 4.10 13.94 -3.09
CA GLU A 88 4.99 14.48 -2.04
C GLU A 88 4.24 15.28 -0.97
N VAL A 89 2.92 15.44 -1.10
CA VAL A 89 2.09 16.24 -0.21
C VAL A 89 1.05 15.38 0.51
N PRO A 90 0.70 15.68 1.77
CA PRO A 90 -0.40 14.99 2.44
C PRO A 90 -1.72 15.29 1.74
N VAL A 91 -2.60 14.28 1.68
CA VAL A 91 -3.90 14.38 1.04
C VAL A 91 -4.98 13.89 2.00
N THR A 92 -6.10 14.61 2.03
CA THR A 92 -7.31 14.17 2.73
C THR A 92 -8.38 13.78 1.73
N LEU A 93 -8.88 12.55 1.83
CA LEU A 93 -10.00 12.05 1.04
C LEU A 93 -11.24 11.94 1.94
N LYS A 94 -12.35 12.55 1.53
CA LYS A 94 -13.62 12.39 2.25
C LYS A 94 -14.45 11.31 1.59
N SER A 95 -14.65 10.21 2.29
CA SER A 95 -15.41 9.06 1.81
C SER A 95 -16.90 9.17 2.12
N THR A 96 -17.71 8.54 1.27
CA THR A 96 -19.15 8.38 1.47
C THR A 96 -19.49 7.27 2.49
N TRP A 97 -18.52 6.39 2.81
CA TRP A 97 -18.66 5.31 3.78
C TRP A 97 -17.77 5.51 5.00
N GLN A 98 -18.09 4.75 6.05
CA GLN A 98 -17.21 4.59 7.21
C GLN A 98 -16.24 3.45 6.96
N TRP A 99 -14.99 3.68 7.33
CA TRP A 99 -13.90 2.73 7.16
C TRP A 99 -13.20 2.49 8.48
N GLU A 100 -12.75 1.27 8.70
CA GLU A 100 -11.78 0.89 9.72
C GLU A 100 -10.43 0.63 9.05
N ASP A 101 -9.39 1.35 9.47
CA ASP A 101 -8.01 1.02 9.12
C ASP A 101 -7.59 -0.23 9.88
N ARG A 102 -7.24 -1.27 9.13
CA ARG A 102 -6.89 -2.58 9.65
C ARG A 102 -5.53 -2.63 10.34
N GLU A 103 -4.68 -1.64 10.12
CA GLU A 103 -3.40 -1.50 10.80
C GLU A 103 -3.55 -0.66 12.06
N SER A 104 -4.02 0.58 11.93
CA SER A 104 -4.09 1.53 13.04
C SER A 104 -5.34 1.42 13.92
N ARG A 105 -6.35 0.65 13.49
CA ARG A 105 -7.69 0.59 14.10
C ARG A 105 -8.43 1.92 14.13
N TRP A 106 -7.95 2.91 13.39
CA TRP A 106 -8.66 4.15 13.17
C TRP A 106 -10.00 3.88 12.47
N THR A 107 -11.03 4.60 12.86
CA THR A 107 -12.34 4.55 12.19
C THR A 107 -12.78 5.94 11.78
N GLY A 108 -13.27 6.08 10.55
CA GLY A 108 -13.83 7.33 10.08
C GLY A 108 -14.11 7.34 8.58
N SER A 109 -14.61 8.47 8.10
CA SER A 109 -14.85 8.72 6.68
C SER A 109 -13.87 9.74 6.07
N ALA A 110 -13.17 10.53 6.87
CA ALA A 110 -12.14 11.46 6.42
C ALA A 110 -10.76 10.81 6.52
N LEU A 111 -10.25 10.29 5.40
CA LEU A 111 -8.99 9.57 5.33
C LEU A 111 -7.83 10.52 5.10
N GLU A 112 -6.90 10.58 6.05
CA GLU A 112 -5.64 11.30 5.92
C GLU A 112 -4.52 10.37 5.43
N LEU A 113 -3.92 10.73 4.30
CA LEU A 113 -2.83 10.00 3.66
C LEU A 113 -1.57 10.88 3.62
N ALA A 114 -0.58 10.54 4.45
CA ALA A 114 0.73 11.16 4.36
C ALA A 114 1.47 10.73 3.06
N PRO A 115 2.45 11.51 2.59
CA PRO A 115 3.27 11.15 1.43
C PRO A 115 3.89 9.75 1.58
N GLY A 116 3.82 8.95 0.52
CA GLY A 116 4.40 7.60 0.47
C GLY A 116 3.72 6.58 1.38
N THR A 117 2.51 6.84 1.87
CA THR A 117 1.78 5.92 2.76
C THR A 117 0.71 5.13 2.03
N LEU A 118 0.42 3.94 2.57
CA LEU A 118 -0.70 3.10 2.19
C LEU A 118 -1.60 2.91 3.41
N ARG A 119 -2.92 2.97 3.20
CA ARG A 119 -3.93 2.64 4.21
C ARG A 119 -4.74 1.44 3.75
N TYR A 120 -4.96 0.49 4.65
CA TYR A 120 -5.68 -0.75 4.39
C TYR A 120 -7.02 -0.72 5.12
N LEU A 121 -8.08 -0.46 4.39
CA LEU A 121 -9.38 -0.17 4.96
C LEU A 121 -10.32 -1.37 4.80
N ARG A 122 -11.12 -1.60 5.83
CA ARG A 122 -12.32 -2.45 5.81
C ARG A 122 -13.54 -1.58 6.00
N ARG A 123 -14.62 -1.85 5.29
CA ARG A 123 -15.89 -1.17 5.50
C ARG A 123 -16.42 -1.47 6.92
N ALA A 124 -16.69 -0.42 7.68
CA ALA A 124 -17.27 -0.51 9.03
C ALA A 124 -18.79 -0.68 9.00
#